data_AF-A0A1I8BIT0-F1
#
_entry.id   AF-A0A1I8BIT0-F1
#
_cell.length_a   1.000
_cell.length_b   1.000
_cell.length_c   1.000
_cell.angle_alpha   90.00
_cell.angle_beta   90.00
_cell.angle_gamma   90.00
#
_symmetry.space_group_name_H-M   'P 1'
#
loop_
_entity.id
_entity.type
_entity.pdbx_description
1 polymer ?
#
loop_
_entity_poly.entity_id
_entity_poly.type
_entity_poly.pdbx_seq_one_letter_code
_entity_poly.pdbx_strand_id
1 'polypeptide(L)'
;MALQPPIELTDVLPPPNHDDVQVQVMAICYMLLFLLGTCGNVAVLTTIYQMVRSRRANLDNTLIYMVVLSFVDFGVCLSLPFTVIDQILGFWMFGSTMCKLHAVLENFGKILSALIITAMSFDRFASVCHSEKRMLRSRKIAFCILIGMAIYALLALCPLLYNFEAREVILFQKATGPNKVTRMRIEKCTMMDMVRWKFTIFTCFLFVLCYLVPLFLVTFFYTQLLSKLHHHARQFKSSKIRSQIPLVRISLYTMAVACFYFICWTPFWVATAFAVYLEYAGEQNGQVPPVFVYFM
;
A
#
# COMPACT_ATOMS: atom_id res chain seq x y z
N MET A 1 -29.72 33.45 -41.00
CA MET A 1 -29.01 32.82 -39.87
C MET A 1 -28.13 31.72 -40.45
N ALA A 2 -26.87 32.02 -40.74
CA ALA A 2 -25.96 31.03 -41.32
C ALA A 2 -25.63 29.99 -40.24
N LEU A 3 -26.03 28.72 -40.46
CA LEU A 3 -25.58 27.61 -39.62
C LEU A 3 -24.06 27.54 -39.72
N GLN A 4 -23.36 27.78 -38.61
CA GLN A 4 -21.93 27.50 -38.54
C GLN A 4 -21.72 26.01 -38.89
N PRO A 5 -20.77 25.66 -39.78
CA PRO A 5 -20.49 24.27 -40.10
C PRO A 5 -20.13 23.50 -38.82
N PRO A 6 -20.56 22.23 -38.68
CA PRO A 6 -20.22 21.42 -37.50
C PRO A 6 -18.71 21.34 -37.33
N ILE A 7 -18.23 21.45 -36.08
CA ILE A 7 -16.81 21.35 -35.75
C ILE A 7 -16.36 19.90 -35.98
N GLU A 8 -15.40 19.71 -36.88
CA GLU A 8 -14.78 18.42 -37.14
C GLU A 8 -13.75 18.14 -36.03
N LEU A 9 -13.98 17.08 -35.27
CA LEU A 9 -13.16 16.68 -34.12
C LEU A 9 -12.32 15.46 -34.51
N THR A 10 -11.00 15.60 -34.43
CA THR A 10 -10.07 14.49 -34.66
C THR A 10 -9.40 14.11 -33.35
N ASP A 11 -9.63 12.89 -32.88
CA ASP A 11 -9.03 12.37 -31.66
C ASP A 11 -7.75 11.58 -32.00
N VAL A 12 -6.65 11.88 -31.30
CA VAL A 12 -5.33 11.27 -31.52
C VAL A 12 -4.82 10.70 -30.20
N LEU A 13 -4.21 9.51 -30.26
CA LEU A 13 -3.57 8.89 -29.11
C LEU A 13 -2.21 9.55 -28.81
N PRO A 14 -1.78 9.62 -27.53
CA PRO A 14 -0.44 10.03 -27.17
C PRO A 14 0.61 9.10 -27.77
N PRO A 15 1.79 9.62 -28.15
CA PRO A 15 2.93 8.75 -28.38
C PRO A 15 3.25 8.01 -27.07
N PRO A 16 3.56 6.70 -27.12
CA PRO A 16 3.91 5.94 -25.93
C PRO A 16 5.17 6.51 -25.27
N ASN A 17 5.20 6.56 -23.93
CA ASN A 17 6.31 7.11 -23.15
C ASN A 17 7.50 6.15 -23.04
N HIS A 18 7.58 5.15 -23.92
CA HIS A 18 8.63 4.14 -23.93
C HIS A 18 10.05 4.69 -24.13
N ASP A 19 10.20 5.87 -24.72
CA ASP A 19 11.50 6.53 -24.91
C ASP A 19 11.97 7.30 -23.66
N ASP A 20 11.10 7.51 -22.66
CA ASP A 20 11.47 8.18 -21.42
C ASP A 20 12.26 7.23 -20.50
N VAL A 21 13.51 7.58 -20.24
CA VAL A 21 14.42 6.80 -19.38
C VAL A 21 13.84 6.61 -17.97
N GLN A 22 13.12 7.60 -17.42
CA GLN A 22 12.51 7.50 -16.10
C GLN A 22 11.40 6.44 -16.09
N VAL A 23 10.57 6.42 -17.13
CA VAL A 23 9.48 5.45 -17.29
C VAL A 23 10.05 4.04 -17.46
N GLN A 24 11.12 3.88 -18.26
CA GLN A 24 11.79 2.59 -18.41
C GLN A 24 12.37 2.06 -17.09
N VAL A 25 13.07 2.91 -16.34
CA VAL A 25 13.64 2.52 -15.04
C VAL A 25 12.54 2.11 -14.07
N MET A 26 11.45 2.89 -13.98
CA MET A 26 10.31 2.56 -13.12
C MET A 26 9.64 1.25 -13.54
N ALA A 27 9.42 1.03 -14.84
CA ALA A 27 8.86 -0.20 -15.36
C ALA A 27 9.70 -1.43 -15.00
N ILE A 28 11.02 -1.35 -15.14
CA ILE A 28 11.94 -2.43 -14.74
C ILE A 28 11.84 -2.69 -13.25
N CYS A 29 11.85 -1.65 -12.41
CA CYS A 29 11.71 -1.79 -10.96
C CYS A 29 10.38 -2.45 -10.56
N TYR A 30 9.26 -2.03 -11.14
CA TYR A 30 7.95 -2.63 -10.86
C TYR A 30 7.84 -4.07 -11.35
N MET A 31 8.44 -4.41 -12.51
CA MET A 31 8.50 -5.80 -12.97
C MET A 31 9.36 -6.68 -12.07
N LEU A 32 10.47 -6.16 -11.53
CA LEU A 32 11.27 -6.87 -10.54
C LEU A 32 10.49 -7.08 -9.24
N LEU A 33 9.77 -6.06 -8.76
CA LEU A 33 8.90 -6.18 -7.59
C LEU A 33 7.76 -7.18 -7.81
N PHE A 34 7.17 -7.21 -9.01
CA PHE A 34 6.18 -8.21 -9.38
C PHE A 34 6.75 -9.63 -9.28
N LEU A 35 7.91 -9.88 -9.89
CA LEU A 35 8.55 -11.20 -9.88
C LEU A 35 8.97 -11.62 -8.47
N LEU A 36 9.71 -10.76 -7.77
CA LEU A 36 10.21 -11.06 -6.42
C LEU A 36 9.07 -11.17 -5.41
N GLY A 37 8.07 -10.30 -5.52
CA GLY A 37 6.92 -10.28 -4.64
C GLY A 37 6.00 -11.47 -4.86
N THR A 38 5.67 -11.83 -6.11
CA THR A 38 4.85 -13.02 -6.37
C THR A 38 5.57 -14.31 -5.98
N CYS A 39 6.81 -14.51 -6.45
CA CYS A 39 7.59 -15.71 -6.13
C CYS A 39 7.88 -15.80 -4.62
N GLY A 40 8.25 -14.69 -3.98
CA GLY A 40 8.54 -14.62 -2.55
C GLY A 40 7.33 -14.94 -1.68
N ASN A 41 6.17 -14.32 -1.95
CA ASN A 41 4.95 -14.59 -1.19
C ASN A 41 4.45 -16.03 -1.38
N VAL A 42 4.54 -16.58 -2.60
CA VAL A 42 4.24 -18.00 -2.84
C VAL A 42 5.21 -18.92 -2.10
N ALA A 43 6.50 -18.58 -2.05
CA ALA A 43 7.49 -19.34 -1.29
C ALA A 43 7.21 -19.33 0.22
N VAL A 44 6.78 -18.19 0.77
CA VAL A 44 6.36 -18.09 2.18
C VAL A 44 5.13 -18.97 2.44
N LEU A 45 4.08 -18.86 1.61
CA LEU A 45 2.86 -19.67 1.75
C LEU A 45 3.15 -21.17 1.67
N THR A 46 3.99 -21.60 0.71
CA THR A 46 4.37 -23.02 0.56
C THR A 46 5.21 -23.52 1.73
N THR A 47 6.14 -22.70 2.23
CA THR A 47 6.95 -23.02 3.41
C THR A 47 6.07 -23.19 4.66
N ILE A 48 5.13 -22.27 4.90
CA ILE A 48 4.20 -22.36 6.03
C ILE A 48 3.31 -23.61 5.89
N TYR A 49 2.79 -23.87 4.70
CA TYR A 49 1.99 -25.06 4.42
C TYR A 49 2.76 -26.36 4.75
N GLN A 50 4.02 -26.48 4.32
CA GLN A 50 4.86 -27.63 4.62
C GLN A 50 5.14 -27.76 6.13
N MET A 51 5.43 -26.65 6.83
CA MET A 51 5.65 -26.66 8.28
C MET A 51 4.43 -27.17 9.06
N VAL A 52 3.23 -26.73 8.66
CA VAL A 52 1.96 -27.18 9.26
C VAL A 52 1.70 -28.66 8.94
N ARG A 53 1.91 -29.08 7.69
CA ARG A 53 1.71 -30.47 7.24
C ARG A 53 2.62 -31.46 7.97
N SER A 54 3.88 -31.09 8.18
CA SER A 54 4.89 -31.93 8.85
C SER A 54 4.81 -31.87 10.38
N ARG A 55 3.85 -31.14 10.97
CA ARG A 55 3.75 -30.88 12.42
C ARG A 55 5.05 -30.37 13.07
N ARG A 56 5.95 -29.76 12.27
CA ARG A 56 7.29 -29.33 12.69
C ARG A 56 7.24 -28.03 13.51
N ALA A 57 6.15 -27.28 13.41
CA ALA A 57 5.90 -26.07 14.17
C ALA A 57 4.60 -26.19 14.97
N ASN A 58 4.62 -25.73 16.22
CA ASN A 58 3.38 -25.38 16.90
C ASN A 58 2.79 -24.16 16.17
N LEU A 59 1.54 -24.29 15.70
CA LEU A 59 0.78 -23.21 15.06
C LEU A 59 0.65 -22.01 16.01
N ASP A 60 1.61 -21.10 15.92
CA ASP A 60 1.65 -19.80 16.62
C ASP A 60 0.87 -18.76 15.81
N ASN A 61 0.29 -17.76 16.47
CA ASN A 61 -0.54 -16.75 15.80
C ASN A 61 0.24 -15.95 14.76
N THR A 62 1.56 -15.82 14.96
CA THR A 62 2.47 -15.18 14.01
C THR A 62 2.41 -15.80 12.61
N LEU A 63 2.26 -17.13 12.51
CA LEU A 63 2.14 -17.79 11.21
C LEU A 63 0.82 -17.42 10.51
N ILE A 64 -0.27 -17.20 11.27
CA ILE A 64 -1.56 -16.76 10.72
C ILE A 64 -1.41 -15.35 10.15
N TYR A 65 -0.79 -14.43 10.89
CA TYR A 65 -0.50 -13.08 10.42
C TYR A 65 0.35 -13.09 9.14
N MET A 66 1.40 -13.92 9.09
CA MET A 66 2.26 -14.06 7.91
C MET A 66 1.51 -14.59 6.69
N VAL A 67 0.60 -15.55 6.86
CA VAL A 67 -0.23 -16.09 5.76
C VAL A 67 -1.13 -15.00 5.19
N VAL A 68 -1.85 -14.27 6.05
CA VAL A 68 -2.73 -13.20 5.57
C VAL A 68 -1.93 -12.09 4.90
N LEU A 69 -0.79 -11.68 5.49
CA LEU A 69 0.11 -10.69 4.89
C LEU A 69 0.60 -11.14 3.50
N SER A 70 0.99 -12.41 3.35
CA SER A 70 1.46 -12.94 2.06
C SER A 70 0.37 -12.95 1.00
N PHE A 71 -0.89 -13.21 1.36
CA PHE A 71 -2.01 -13.10 0.42
C PHE A 71 -2.27 -11.66 -0.02
N VAL A 72 -2.17 -10.72 0.92
CA VAL A 72 -2.34 -9.29 0.66
C VAL A 72 -1.23 -8.78 -0.26
N ASP A 73 0.03 -9.05 0.08
CA ASP A 73 1.20 -8.65 -0.71
C ASP A 73 1.18 -9.31 -2.10
N PHE A 74 0.75 -10.57 -2.21
CA PHE A 74 0.56 -11.22 -3.50
C PHE A 74 -0.48 -10.49 -4.36
N GLY A 75 -1.62 -10.10 -3.78
CA GLY A 75 -2.66 -9.33 -4.48
C GLY A 75 -2.16 -7.97 -4.98
N VAL A 76 -1.39 -7.25 -4.16
CA VAL A 76 -0.71 -6.00 -4.54
C VAL A 76 0.27 -6.26 -5.69
N CYS A 77 1.09 -7.31 -5.60
CA CYS A 77 2.06 -7.62 -6.65
C CYS A 77 1.38 -7.91 -7.99
N LEU A 78 0.25 -8.65 -8.00
CA LEU A 78 -0.54 -8.88 -9.21
C LEU A 78 -1.08 -7.60 -9.86
N SER A 79 -1.16 -6.51 -9.10
CA SER A 79 -1.61 -5.21 -9.58
C SER A 79 -0.52 -4.46 -10.39
N LEU A 80 0.77 -4.71 -10.09
CA LEU A 80 1.91 -3.97 -10.65
C LEU A 80 2.05 -4.01 -12.18
N PRO A 81 1.79 -5.14 -12.89
CA PRO A 81 1.85 -5.16 -14.35
C PRO A 81 0.88 -4.18 -15.00
N PHE A 82 -0.30 -3.95 -14.40
CA PHE A 82 -1.26 -2.98 -14.91
C PHE A 82 -0.72 -1.55 -14.80
N THR A 83 -0.07 -1.22 -13.68
CA THR A 83 0.63 0.06 -13.49
C THR A 83 1.73 0.24 -14.53
N VAL A 84 2.56 -0.78 -14.78
CA VAL A 84 3.62 -0.70 -15.80
C VAL A 84 3.05 -0.39 -17.18
N ILE A 85 1.95 -1.05 -17.56
CA ILE A 85 1.31 -0.83 -18.85
C ILE A 85 0.72 0.58 -18.95
N ASP A 86 0.05 1.08 -17.91
CA ASP A 86 -0.46 2.47 -17.88
C ASP A 86 0.66 3.50 -18.06
N GLN A 87 1.82 3.26 -17.44
CA GLN A 87 2.95 4.20 -17.47
C GLN A 87 3.68 4.19 -18.81
N ILE A 88 3.86 3.02 -19.43
CA ILE A 88 4.48 2.88 -20.75
C ILE A 88 3.57 3.46 -21.84
N LEU A 89 2.28 3.15 -21.80
CA LEU A 89 1.31 3.67 -22.78
C LEU A 89 0.97 5.14 -22.56
N GLY A 90 1.17 5.64 -21.34
CA GLY A 90 0.77 6.98 -20.93
C GLY A 90 -0.74 7.09 -20.64
N PHE A 91 -1.51 6.01 -20.75
CA PHE A 91 -2.96 5.97 -20.51
C PHE A 91 -3.44 4.60 -20.01
N TRP A 92 -4.59 4.61 -19.33
CA TRP A 92 -5.21 3.44 -18.73
C TRP A 92 -6.10 2.73 -19.75
N MET A 93 -5.69 1.55 -20.22
CA MET A 93 -6.42 0.82 -21.26
C MET A 93 -7.42 -0.25 -20.76
N PHE A 94 -7.44 -0.54 -19.45
CA PHE A 94 -8.17 -1.69 -18.89
C PHE A 94 -9.62 -1.36 -18.47
N GLY A 95 -10.07 -0.13 -18.71
CA GLY A 95 -11.41 0.35 -18.34
C GLY A 95 -11.63 0.51 -16.83
N SER A 96 -12.84 0.95 -16.48
CA SER A 96 -13.19 1.38 -15.11
C SER A 96 -13.20 0.24 -14.08
N THR A 97 -13.64 -0.96 -14.46
CA THR A 97 -13.69 -2.12 -13.54
C THR A 97 -12.30 -2.51 -13.04
N MET A 98 -11.32 -2.59 -13.94
CA MET A 98 -9.95 -2.91 -13.57
C MET A 98 -9.27 -1.77 -12.82
N CYS A 99 -9.60 -0.51 -13.15
CA CYS A 99 -9.15 0.65 -12.38
C CYS A 99 -9.61 0.57 -10.92
N LYS A 100 -10.90 0.28 -10.68
CA LYS A 100 -11.46 0.08 -9.33
C LYS A 100 -10.76 -1.09 -8.63
N LEU A 101 -10.59 -2.23 -9.29
CA LEU A 101 -9.90 -3.39 -8.71
C LEU A 101 -8.44 -3.08 -8.33
N HIS A 102 -7.71 -2.43 -9.22
CA HIS A 102 -6.33 -2.00 -8.98
C HIS A 102 -6.25 -1.07 -7.77
N ALA A 103 -7.12 -0.05 -7.72
CA ALA A 103 -7.20 0.87 -6.59
C ALA A 103 -7.55 0.16 -5.27
N VAL A 104 -8.45 -0.83 -5.30
CA VAL A 104 -8.76 -1.68 -4.13
C VAL A 104 -7.50 -2.41 -3.68
N LEU A 105 -6.84 -3.16 -4.57
CA LEU A 105 -5.70 -4.01 -4.20
C LEU A 105 -4.57 -3.19 -3.59
N GLU A 106 -4.22 -2.08 -4.23
CA GLU A 106 -3.18 -1.16 -3.79
C GLU A 106 -3.49 -0.55 -2.41
N ASN A 107 -4.67 0.07 -2.27
CA ASN A 107 -5.00 0.80 -1.05
C ASN A 107 -5.38 -0.14 0.10
N PHE A 108 -6.07 -1.25 -0.19
CA PHE A 108 -6.34 -2.27 0.81
C PHE A 108 -5.05 -2.91 1.31
N GLY A 109 -4.12 -3.22 0.40
CA GLY A 109 -2.82 -3.76 0.75
C GLY A 109 -1.99 -2.82 1.60
N LYS A 110 -1.96 -1.52 1.24
CA LYS A 110 -1.37 -0.44 2.03
C LYS A 110 -1.84 -0.45 3.49
N ILE A 111 -3.16 -0.41 3.69
CA ILE A 111 -3.76 -0.31 5.03
C ILE A 111 -3.61 -1.62 5.81
N LEU A 112 -4.03 -2.74 5.21
CA LEU A 112 -4.10 -4.00 5.92
C LEU A 112 -2.70 -4.50 6.32
N SER A 113 -1.67 -4.27 5.49
CA SER A 113 -0.29 -4.65 5.81
C SER A 113 0.25 -3.91 7.04
N ALA A 114 0.01 -2.59 7.15
CA ALA A 114 0.38 -1.80 8.33
C ALA A 114 -0.28 -2.35 9.61
N LEU A 115 -1.58 -2.65 9.51
CA LEU A 115 -2.36 -3.18 10.62
C LEU A 115 -1.90 -4.59 11.04
N ILE A 116 -1.60 -5.47 10.08
CA ILE A 116 -1.07 -6.81 10.36
C ILE A 116 0.30 -6.73 11.03
N ILE A 117 1.22 -5.87 10.56
CA ILE A 117 2.54 -5.68 11.19
C ILE A 117 2.40 -5.15 12.62
N THR A 118 1.45 -4.24 12.84
CA THR A 118 1.14 -3.73 14.18
C THR A 118 0.60 -4.84 15.09
N ALA A 119 -0.35 -5.65 14.61
CA ALA A 119 -0.90 -6.79 15.34
C ALA A 119 0.15 -7.86 15.64
N MET A 120 1.05 -8.13 14.68
CA MET A 120 2.18 -9.03 14.85
C MET A 120 3.13 -8.52 15.94
N SER A 121 3.42 -7.21 15.96
CA SER A 121 4.25 -6.57 16.98
C SER A 121 3.60 -6.64 18.37
N PHE A 122 2.28 -6.43 18.45
CA PHE A 122 1.50 -6.63 19.67
C PHE A 122 1.53 -8.09 20.15
N ASP A 123 1.34 -9.07 19.26
CA ASP A 123 1.39 -10.50 19.63
C ASP A 123 2.76 -10.88 20.20
N ARG A 124 3.86 -10.35 19.63
CA ARG A 124 5.21 -10.55 20.16
C ARG A 124 5.41 -9.88 21.51
N PHE A 125 4.96 -8.64 21.67
CA PHE A 125 4.97 -7.93 22.94
C PHE A 125 4.18 -8.70 24.01
N ALA A 126 2.97 -9.15 23.71
CA ALA A 126 2.12 -9.92 24.63
C ALA A 126 2.76 -11.27 24.98
N SER A 127 3.40 -11.94 24.02
CA SER A 127 4.09 -13.22 24.25
C SER A 127 5.21 -13.14 25.29
N VAL A 128 5.93 -12.02 25.32
CA VAL A 128 7.15 -11.88 26.15
C VAL A 128 6.85 -11.11 27.42
N CYS A 129 6.11 -10.01 27.34
CA CYS A 129 5.84 -9.14 28.49
C CYS A 129 4.65 -9.62 29.34
N HIS A 130 3.73 -10.40 28.74
CA HIS A 130 2.50 -10.85 29.39
C HIS A 130 2.25 -12.34 29.15
N SER A 131 3.27 -13.18 29.36
CA SER A 131 3.20 -14.64 29.16
C SER A 131 2.07 -15.32 29.95
N GLU A 132 1.70 -14.76 31.11
CA GLU A 132 0.61 -15.23 31.97
C GLU A 132 -0.77 -15.09 31.30
N LYS A 133 -0.94 -14.11 30.40
CA LYS A 133 -2.24 -13.81 29.76
C LYS A 133 -2.41 -14.58 28.44
N ARG A 134 -2.28 -15.92 28.50
CA ARG A 134 -2.38 -16.80 27.32
C ARG A 134 -3.69 -16.62 26.53
N MET A 135 -4.78 -16.21 27.18
CA MET A 135 -6.07 -15.93 26.54
C MET A 135 -5.96 -14.85 25.45
N LEU A 136 -5.16 -13.79 25.66
CA LEU A 136 -4.97 -12.69 24.70
C LEU A 136 -4.38 -13.18 23.37
N ARG A 137 -3.74 -14.36 23.39
CA ARG A 137 -3.08 -15.00 22.24
C ARG A 137 -3.85 -16.24 21.77
N SER A 138 -5.15 -16.32 22.06
CA SER A 138 -6.01 -17.35 21.49
C SER A 138 -6.16 -17.15 19.98
N ARG A 139 -6.13 -18.24 19.20
CA ARG A 139 -6.35 -18.19 17.75
C ARG A 139 -7.66 -17.53 17.38
N LYS A 140 -8.71 -17.73 18.19
CA LYS A 140 -10.01 -17.08 17.99
C LYS A 140 -9.87 -15.56 17.99
N ILE A 141 -9.13 -15.01 18.96
CA ILE A 141 -8.87 -13.57 19.06
C ILE A 141 -8.04 -13.09 17.87
N ALA A 142 -7.00 -13.85 17.47
CA ALA A 142 -6.18 -13.50 16.31
C ALA A 142 -7.01 -13.39 15.02
N PHE A 143 -7.92 -14.35 14.77
CA PHE A 143 -8.85 -14.30 13.64
C PHE A 143 -9.85 -13.15 13.77
N CYS A 144 -10.42 -12.90 14.95
CA CYS A 144 -11.30 -11.76 15.17
C CYS A 144 -10.60 -10.42 14.90
N ILE A 145 -9.34 -10.26 15.33
CA ILE A 145 -8.53 -9.08 15.05
C ILE A 145 -8.29 -8.95 13.54
N LEU A 146 -7.90 -10.03 12.85
CA LEU A 146 -7.69 -10.03 11.40
C LEU A 146 -8.95 -9.64 10.62
N ILE A 147 -10.08 -10.24 10.94
CA ILE A 147 -11.37 -9.93 10.30
C ILE A 147 -11.76 -8.48 10.59
N GLY A 148 -11.62 -8.04 11.84
CA GLY A 148 -11.90 -6.65 12.24
C GLY A 148 -11.03 -5.65 11.50
N MET A 149 -9.72 -5.92 11.36
CA MET A 149 -8.79 -5.08 10.60
C MET A 149 -9.12 -5.06 9.10
N ALA A 150 -9.51 -6.20 8.52
CA ALA A 150 -9.92 -6.27 7.12
C ALA A 150 -11.21 -5.48 6.85
N ILE A 151 -12.24 -5.63 7.71
CA ILE A 151 -13.48 -4.85 7.63
C ILE A 151 -13.17 -3.36 7.79
N TYR A 152 -12.37 -3.00 8.78
CA TYR A 152 -11.94 -1.62 9.00
C TYR A 152 -11.23 -1.03 7.78
N ALA A 153 -10.29 -1.77 7.18
CA ALA A 153 -9.60 -1.34 5.97
C ALA A 153 -10.58 -1.14 4.80
N LEU A 154 -11.54 -2.03 4.60
CA LEU A 154 -12.58 -1.88 3.57
C LEU A 154 -13.46 -0.65 3.82
N LEU A 155 -13.88 -0.42 5.07
CA LEU A 155 -14.70 0.74 5.43
C LEU A 155 -13.94 2.06 5.27
N ALA A 156 -12.66 2.10 5.65
CA ALA A 156 -11.81 3.27 5.42
C ALA A 156 -11.66 3.59 3.92
N LEU A 157 -11.76 2.57 3.06
CA LEU A 157 -11.68 2.72 1.61
C LEU A 157 -13.02 2.95 0.92
N CYS A 158 -14.16 2.75 1.58
CA CYS A 158 -15.47 2.93 0.96
C CYS A 158 -15.64 4.28 0.24
N PRO A 159 -15.23 5.43 0.82
CA PRO A 159 -15.25 6.72 0.13
C PRO A 159 -14.34 6.74 -1.11
N LEU A 160 -13.22 6.03 -1.07
CA LEU A 160 -12.28 5.91 -2.17
C LEU A 160 -12.88 5.10 -3.34
N LEU A 161 -13.48 3.94 -3.03
CA LEU A 161 -14.01 2.99 -4.01
C LEU A 161 -15.20 3.51 -4.80
N TYR A 162 -16.02 4.35 -4.16
CA TYR A 162 -17.14 5.00 -4.86
C TYR A 162 -16.66 6.05 -5.87
N ASN A 163 -15.48 6.64 -5.65
CA ASN A 163 -15.00 7.79 -6.43
C ASN A 163 -13.86 7.45 -7.40
N PHE A 164 -13.30 6.24 -7.44
CA PHE A 164 -12.34 5.86 -8.48
C PHE A 164 -13.05 5.44 -9.76
N GLU A 165 -12.84 6.14 -10.88
CA GLU A 165 -13.29 5.72 -12.19
C GLU A 165 -12.22 5.95 -13.26
N ALA A 166 -12.18 5.08 -14.27
CA ALA A 166 -11.42 5.38 -15.48
C ALA A 166 -12.17 6.48 -16.24
N ARG A 167 -11.54 7.63 -16.44
CA ARG A 167 -12.15 8.77 -17.15
C ARG A 167 -11.27 9.28 -18.27
N GLU A 168 -11.96 9.76 -19.30
CA GLU A 168 -11.36 10.51 -20.39
C GLU A 168 -10.87 11.87 -19.88
N VAL A 169 -9.58 12.12 -20.04
CA VAL A 169 -8.91 13.40 -19.81
C VAL A 169 -8.43 13.92 -21.16
N ILE A 170 -8.70 15.20 -21.43
CA ILE A 170 -8.19 15.88 -22.62
C ILE A 170 -6.84 16.52 -22.24
N LEU A 171 -5.72 15.94 -22.66
CA LEU A 171 -4.39 16.50 -22.37
C LEU A 171 -4.08 17.72 -23.23
N PHE A 172 -4.55 17.68 -24.48
CA PHE A 172 -4.21 18.69 -25.46
C PHE A 172 -5.39 18.92 -26.38
N GLN A 173 -5.69 20.20 -26.65
CA GLN A 173 -6.68 20.60 -27.63
C GLN A 173 -6.08 21.73 -28.47
N LYS A 174 -5.99 21.53 -29.78
CA LYS A 174 -5.46 22.54 -30.71
C LYS A 174 -6.37 22.68 -31.92
N ALA A 175 -6.66 23.92 -32.30
CA ALA A 175 -7.31 24.22 -33.56
C ALA A 175 -6.31 23.96 -34.72
N THR A 176 -6.68 23.07 -35.63
CA THR A 176 -5.86 22.64 -36.77
C THR A 176 -6.36 23.20 -38.10
N GLY A 177 -7.48 23.94 -38.09
CA GLY A 177 -8.03 24.62 -39.26
C GLY A 177 -9.37 25.29 -38.97
N PRO A 178 -9.99 25.93 -39.98
CA PRO A 178 -11.34 26.49 -39.84
C PRO A 178 -12.33 25.37 -39.50
N ASN A 179 -12.96 25.46 -38.34
CA ASN A 179 -13.84 24.43 -37.75
C ASN A 179 -13.21 23.04 -37.58
N LYS A 180 -11.87 22.95 -37.47
CA LYS A 180 -11.16 21.69 -37.19
C LYS A 180 -10.41 21.78 -35.88
N VAL A 181 -10.69 20.84 -34.99
CA VAL A 181 -10.03 20.75 -33.68
C VAL A 181 -9.46 19.35 -33.50
N THR A 182 -8.16 19.28 -33.29
CA THR A 182 -7.47 18.05 -32.91
C THR A 182 -7.37 17.98 -31.39
N ARG A 183 -7.79 16.87 -30.80
CA ARG A 183 -7.72 16.62 -29.36
C ARG A 183 -6.94 15.35 -29.06
N MET A 184 -6.17 15.39 -27.99
CA MET A 184 -5.57 14.21 -27.39
C MET A 184 -6.40 13.79 -26.20
N ARG A 185 -7.08 12.65 -26.35
CA ARG A 185 -7.95 12.07 -25.33
C ARG A 185 -7.30 10.81 -24.80
N ILE A 186 -7.19 10.69 -23.48
CA ILE A 186 -6.69 9.49 -22.84
C ILE A 186 -7.62 9.10 -21.70
N GLU A 187 -7.70 7.81 -21.41
CA GLU A 187 -8.30 7.36 -20.17
C GLU A 187 -7.24 7.37 -19.05
N LYS A 188 -7.59 7.89 -17.88
CA LYS A 188 -6.77 7.81 -16.66
C LYS A 188 -7.58 7.24 -15.52
N CYS A 189 -6.97 6.36 -14.75
CA CYS A 189 -7.56 5.82 -13.52
C CYS A 189 -7.36 6.85 -12.40
N THR A 190 -8.38 7.67 -12.12
CA THR A 190 -8.26 8.77 -11.15
C THR A 190 -9.51 8.90 -10.28
N MET A 191 -9.37 9.61 -9.17
CA MET A 191 -10.48 9.94 -8.28
C MET A 191 -11.34 11.07 -8.86
N MET A 192 -12.63 10.81 -9.00
CA MET A 192 -13.69 11.72 -9.40
C MET A 192 -13.74 12.97 -8.54
N ASP A 193 -13.97 14.15 -9.15
CA ASP A 193 -14.66 15.39 -8.68
C ASP A 193 -14.70 15.64 -7.15
N MET A 194 -13.67 15.24 -6.44
CA MET A 194 -13.57 15.36 -5.00
C MET A 194 -13.13 16.77 -4.73
N VAL A 195 -14.03 17.53 -4.12
CA VAL A 195 -13.71 18.89 -3.67
C VAL A 195 -12.41 18.82 -2.88
N ARG A 196 -11.42 19.65 -3.24
CA ARG A 196 -10.03 19.61 -2.75
C ARG A 196 -9.93 19.35 -1.24
N TRP A 197 -10.74 20.03 -0.42
CA TRP A 197 -10.76 19.84 1.03
C TRP A 197 -11.12 18.41 1.47
N LYS A 198 -12.00 17.70 0.76
CA LYS A 198 -12.33 16.28 1.03
C LYS A 198 -11.13 15.39 0.71
N PHE A 199 -10.45 15.66 -0.41
CA PHE A 199 -9.26 14.95 -0.81
C PHE A 199 -8.12 15.12 0.22
N THR A 200 -7.88 16.35 0.67
CA THR A 200 -6.92 16.67 1.73
C THR A 200 -7.26 15.97 3.04
N ILE A 201 -8.49 16.11 3.54
CA ILE A 201 -8.91 15.49 4.82
C ILE A 201 -8.75 13.98 4.75
N PHE A 202 -9.17 13.36 3.65
CA PHE A 202 -9.06 11.93 3.46
C PHE A 202 -7.59 11.47 3.40
N THR A 203 -6.74 12.18 2.68
CA THR A 203 -5.32 11.87 2.59
C THR A 203 -4.61 12.00 3.94
N CYS A 204 -4.91 13.06 4.69
CA CYS A 204 -4.42 13.25 6.06
C CYS A 204 -4.93 12.15 7.01
N PHE A 205 -6.20 11.78 6.89
CA PHE A 205 -6.80 10.69 7.66
C PHE A 205 -6.07 9.37 7.42
N LEU A 206 -5.81 9.01 6.15
CA LEU A 206 -5.03 7.82 5.81
C LEU A 206 -3.58 7.92 6.31
N PHE A 207 -2.91 9.06 6.16
CA PHE A 207 -1.56 9.24 6.67
C PHE A 207 -1.47 9.01 8.18
N VAL A 208 -2.38 9.59 8.95
CA VAL A 208 -2.40 9.42 10.41
C VAL A 208 -2.67 7.95 10.78
N LEU A 209 -3.69 7.33 10.17
CA LEU A 209 -4.15 6.01 10.58
C LEU A 209 -3.32 4.86 10.02
N CYS A 210 -2.74 5.01 8.85
CA CYS A 210 -2.01 3.95 8.16
C CYS A 210 -0.51 4.07 8.37
N TYR A 211 -0.01 5.23 8.78
CA TYR A 211 1.41 5.46 9.03
C TYR A 211 1.70 5.87 10.47
N LEU A 212 1.21 7.02 10.94
CA LEU A 212 1.63 7.56 12.25
C LEU A 212 1.18 6.68 13.44
N VAL A 213 -0.09 6.24 13.45
CA VAL A 213 -0.62 5.39 14.53
C VAL A 213 0.08 4.02 14.55
N PRO A 214 0.18 3.28 13.42
CA PRO A 214 0.98 2.05 13.35
C PRO A 214 2.43 2.24 13.79
N LEU A 215 3.10 3.31 13.34
CA LEU A 215 4.48 3.61 13.69
C LEU A 215 4.63 3.83 15.21
N PHE A 216 3.75 4.63 15.81
CA PHE A 216 3.74 4.86 17.25
C PHE A 216 3.51 3.57 18.04
N LEU A 217 2.52 2.76 17.65
CA LEU A 217 2.21 1.51 18.34
C LEU A 217 3.35 0.49 18.22
N VAL A 218 3.91 0.32 17.02
CA VAL A 218 5.02 -0.60 16.77
C VAL A 218 6.26 -0.20 17.57
N THR A 219 6.63 1.08 17.56
CA THR A 219 7.76 1.60 18.35
C THR A 219 7.52 1.42 19.85
N PHE A 220 6.32 1.70 20.34
CA PHE A 220 5.95 1.45 21.74
C PHE A 220 6.05 -0.03 22.11
N PHE A 221 5.51 -0.94 21.31
CA PHE A 221 5.57 -2.38 21.62
C PHE A 221 7.00 -2.93 21.60
N TYR A 222 7.82 -2.54 20.62
CA TYR A 222 9.20 -3.01 20.54
C TYR A 222 10.11 -2.40 21.60
N THR A 223 9.94 -1.13 21.98
CA THR A 223 10.72 -0.52 23.08
C THR A 223 10.45 -1.23 24.41
N GLN A 224 9.19 -1.52 24.72
CA GLN A 224 8.82 -2.29 25.92
C GLN A 224 9.35 -3.72 25.86
N LEU A 225 9.23 -4.37 24.70
CA LEU A 225 9.75 -5.72 24.47
C LEU A 225 11.27 -5.80 24.72
N LEU A 226 12.04 -4.90 24.10
CA LEU A 226 13.49 -4.85 24.24
C LEU A 226 13.92 -4.52 25.67
N SER A 227 13.21 -3.61 26.33
CA SER A 227 13.48 -3.26 27.73
C SER A 227 13.32 -4.47 28.65
N LYS A 228 12.23 -5.23 28.47
CA LYS A 228 11.96 -6.46 29.23
C LYS A 228 13.02 -7.54 28.95
N LEU A 229 13.37 -7.73 27.69
CA LEU A 229 14.41 -8.70 27.28
C LEU A 229 15.78 -8.34 27.87
N HIS A 230 16.16 -7.07 27.81
CA HIS A 230 17.42 -6.59 28.35
C HIS A 230 17.47 -6.70 29.88
N HIS A 231 16.37 -6.41 30.58
CA HIS A 231 16.28 -6.61 32.03
C HIS A 231 16.42 -8.10 32.41
N HIS A 232 15.76 -9.01 31.67
CA HIS A 232 15.90 -10.45 31.89
C HIS A 232 17.31 -10.97 31.57
N ALA A 233 17.95 -10.46 30.51
CA ALA A 233 19.33 -10.79 30.16
C ALA A 233 20.33 -10.36 31.23
N ARG A 234 20.08 -9.22 31.91
CA ARG A 234 20.89 -8.76 33.05
C ARG A 234 20.69 -9.60 34.31
N GLN A 235 19.48 -10.10 34.55
CA GLN A 235 19.15 -10.86 35.77
C GLN A 235 19.53 -12.35 35.73
N PHE A 236 19.64 -12.98 34.55
CA PHE A 236 19.90 -14.43 34.45
C PHE A 236 21.15 -14.75 33.64
N LYS A 237 22.24 -15.13 34.31
CA LYS A 237 23.51 -15.57 33.70
C LYS A 237 23.60 -17.07 33.34
N SER A 238 22.58 -17.91 33.58
CA SER A 238 22.71 -19.35 33.28
C SER A 238 21.38 -20.09 33.05
N SER A 239 21.46 -21.13 32.21
CA SER A 239 20.47 -22.19 31.94
C SER A 239 19.15 -21.80 31.26
N LYS A 240 18.37 -20.84 31.80
CA LYS A 240 17.01 -20.50 31.29
C LYS A 240 16.98 -19.74 29.97
N ILE A 241 18.10 -19.13 29.55
CA ILE A 241 18.23 -18.45 28.26
C ILE A 241 17.98 -19.42 27.09
N ARG A 242 18.42 -20.68 27.19
CA ARG A 242 18.41 -21.63 26.05
C ARG A 242 17.01 -21.92 25.51
N SER A 243 15.98 -21.90 26.37
CA SER A 243 14.57 -22.09 25.96
C SER A 243 13.92 -20.82 25.38
N GLN A 244 14.48 -19.63 25.63
CA GLN A 244 13.96 -18.35 25.15
C GLN A 244 14.67 -17.81 23.89
N ILE A 245 15.84 -18.35 23.53
CA ILE A 245 16.55 -18.05 22.26
C ILE A 245 15.62 -18.04 21.03
N PRO A 246 14.75 -19.05 20.80
CA PRO A 246 13.86 -19.04 19.63
C PRO A 246 12.85 -17.88 19.66
N LEU A 247 12.35 -17.48 20.84
CA LEU A 247 11.41 -16.37 20.98
C LEU A 247 12.08 -15.02 20.68
N VAL A 248 13.29 -14.79 21.20
CA VAL A 248 14.07 -13.57 20.92
C VAL A 248 14.39 -13.45 19.43
N ARG A 249 14.82 -14.54 18.80
CA ARG A 249 15.15 -14.56 17.37
C ARG A 249 13.93 -14.20 16.52
N ILE A 250 12.76 -14.78 16.82
CA ILE A 250 11.51 -14.44 16.12
C ILE A 250 11.16 -12.97 16.32
N SER A 251 11.23 -12.45 17.55
CA SER A 251 10.96 -11.03 17.84
C SER A 251 11.90 -10.06 17.11
N LEU A 252 13.18 -10.42 16.96
CA LEU A 252 14.13 -9.63 16.18
C LEU A 252 13.77 -9.63 14.69
N TYR A 253 13.36 -10.77 14.13
CA TYR A 253 12.92 -10.83 12.74
C TYR A 253 11.63 -10.04 12.49
N THR A 254 10.63 -10.13 13.39
CA THR A 254 9.41 -9.32 13.23
C THR A 254 9.69 -7.82 13.38
N MET A 255 10.64 -7.44 14.24
CA MET A 255 11.09 -6.06 14.38
C MET A 255 11.79 -5.57 13.11
N ALA A 256 12.71 -6.37 12.55
CA ALA A 256 13.39 -6.03 11.31
C ALA A 256 12.40 -5.85 10.14
N VAL A 257 11.39 -6.73 10.02
CA VAL A 257 10.32 -6.60 9.02
C VAL A 257 9.53 -5.31 9.24
N ALA A 258 9.18 -4.97 10.48
CA ALA A 258 8.45 -3.74 10.78
C ALA A 258 9.29 -2.48 10.47
N CYS A 259 10.56 -2.46 10.85
CA CYS A 259 11.47 -1.35 10.52
C CYS A 259 11.62 -1.18 9.01
N PHE A 260 11.83 -2.28 8.27
CA PHE A 260 11.92 -2.26 6.82
C PHE A 260 10.65 -1.69 6.18
N TYR A 261 9.47 -2.12 6.65
CA TYR A 261 8.19 -1.58 6.19
C TYR A 261 8.13 -0.06 6.34
N PHE A 262 8.36 0.50 7.53
CA PHE A 262 8.26 1.95 7.72
C PHE A 262 9.33 2.72 6.93
N ILE A 263 10.55 2.19 6.81
CA ILE A 263 11.60 2.80 5.97
C ILE A 263 11.14 2.88 4.51
N CYS A 264 10.57 1.80 3.97
CA CYS A 264 10.09 1.75 2.59
C CYS A 264 8.85 2.63 2.35
N TRP A 265 7.99 2.80 3.35
CA TRP A 265 6.77 3.62 3.24
C TRP A 265 7.01 5.11 3.53
N THR A 266 8.09 5.48 4.23
CA THR A 266 8.39 6.88 4.56
C THR A 266 8.43 7.78 3.31
N PRO A 267 9.15 7.43 2.22
CA PRO A 267 9.22 8.29 1.04
C PRO A 267 7.87 8.55 0.39
N PHE A 268 7.02 7.52 0.31
CA PHE A 268 5.66 7.65 -0.23
C PHE A 268 4.85 8.66 0.59
N TRP A 269 4.78 8.47 1.91
CA TRP A 269 3.97 9.35 2.76
C TRP A 269 4.53 10.77 2.85
N VAL A 270 5.85 10.94 2.81
CA VAL A 270 6.48 12.26 2.73
C VAL A 270 6.12 12.94 1.40
N ALA A 271 6.18 12.22 0.27
CA ALA A 271 5.79 12.74 -1.02
C ALA A 271 4.29 13.12 -1.05
N THR A 272 3.43 12.28 -0.48
CA THR A 272 1.99 12.58 -0.35
C THR A 272 1.74 13.82 0.50
N ALA A 273 2.40 13.95 1.67
CA ALA A 273 2.26 15.12 2.53
C ALA A 273 2.77 16.39 1.83
N PHE A 274 3.89 16.30 1.11
CA PHE A 274 4.43 17.39 0.33
C PHE A 274 3.50 17.80 -0.83
N ALA A 275 2.86 16.84 -1.50
CA ALA A 275 1.89 17.12 -2.55
C ALA A 275 0.67 17.88 -2.02
N VAL A 276 0.13 17.47 -0.86
CA VAL A 276 -0.95 18.19 -0.17
C VAL A 276 -0.51 19.61 0.22
N TYR A 277 0.71 19.77 0.71
CA TYR A 277 1.28 21.09 1.03
C TYR A 277 1.39 21.98 -0.22
N LEU A 278 1.89 21.45 -1.34
CA LEU A 278 1.98 22.18 -2.60
C LEU A 278 0.63 22.56 -3.18
N GLU A 279 -0.39 21.70 -3.04
CA GLU A 279 -1.73 22.02 -3.50
C GLU A 279 -2.32 23.22 -2.72
N TYR A 280 -2.03 23.30 -1.41
CA TYR A 280 -2.41 24.42 -0.56
C TYR A 280 -1.54 25.67 -0.80
N ALA A 281 -0.24 25.50 -1.05
CA ALA A 281 0.70 26.60 -1.29
C ALA A 281 0.59 27.19 -2.71
N GLY A 282 0.32 26.37 -3.72
CA GLY A 282 0.09 26.77 -5.11
C GLY A 282 -1.15 27.66 -5.26
N GLU A 283 -2.07 27.60 -4.29
CA GLU A 283 -3.19 28.52 -4.14
C GLU A 283 -2.73 29.97 -3.92
N GLN A 284 -1.52 30.20 -3.38
CA GLN A 284 -0.95 31.55 -3.24
C GLN A 284 -0.30 32.08 -4.53
N ASN A 285 0.10 31.20 -5.46
CA ASN A 285 0.90 31.57 -6.64
C ASN A 285 0.20 31.35 -8.01
N GLY A 286 -1.04 30.87 -8.04
CA GLY A 286 -1.85 30.78 -9.27
C GLY A 286 -1.39 29.74 -10.31
N GLN A 287 -0.45 28.86 -9.95
CA GLN A 287 -0.02 27.72 -10.77
C GLN A 287 -0.13 26.45 -9.93
N VAL A 288 -1.05 25.56 -10.29
CA VAL A 288 -1.14 24.23 -9.71
C VAL A 288 -0.36 23.29 -10.63
N PRO A 289 0.87 22.85 -10.28
CA PRO A 289 1.57 21.88 -11.09
C PRO A 289 0.82 20.53 -11.02
N PRO A 290 0.68 19.81 -12.15
CA PRO A 290 0.01 18.51 -12.22
C PRO A 290 0.92 17.41 -11.67
N VAL A 291 1.41 17.53 -10.43
CA VAL A 291 2.24 16.50 -9.79
C VAL A 291 1.38 15.28 -9.42
N PHE A 292 0.06 15.47 -9.28
CA PHE A 292 -0.85 14.46 -8.74
C PHE A 292 -1.27 13.35 -9.71
N VAL A 293 -0.95 13.45 -11.00
CA VAL A 293 -1.38 12.47 -12.01
C VAL A 293 -0.38 11.30 -12.15
N TYR A 294 0.79 11.36 -11.51
CA TYR A 294 1.88 10.40 -11.74
C TYR A 294 2.29 9.55 -10.54
N PHE A 295 1.77 9.81 -9.33
CA PHE A 295 2.22 9.15 -8.10
C PHE A 295 1.16 8.32 -7.35
N MET A 296 0.00 8.04 -7.98
CA MET A 296 -0.96 7.05 -7.48
C MET A 296 -0.90 5.77 -8.30
#